data_AF-A0A7J9F9G2-F1
#
_entry.id   AF-A0A7J9F9G2-F1
#
_cell.length_a   1.000
_cell.length_b   1.000
_cell.length_c   1.000
_cell.angle_alpha   90.00
_cell.angle_beta   90.00
_cell.angle_gamma   90.00
#
_symmetry.space_group_name_H-M   'P 1'
#
loop_
_entity.id
_entity.type
_entity.pdbx_description
1 polymer ?
#
loop_
_entity_poly.entity_id
_entity_poly.type
_entity_poly.pdbx_seq_one_letter_code
_entity_poly.pdbx_strand_id
1 'polypeptide(L)' 'MDQMPIWIQVSQFSLDFFTRKGLSYDASALGKPLYMDGITASQQRLAFAKVCVKIVIGFMI' A
#
# COMPACT_ATOMS: atom_id res chain seq x y z
N MET A 1 14.27 17.25 -4.00
CA MET A 1 14.01 15.95 -3.33
C MET A 1 13.13 15.15 -4.26
N ASP A 2 13.71 14.20 -4.97
CA ASP A 2 12.98 13.37 -5.92
C ASP A 2 12.12 12.36 -5.17
N GLN A 3 10.86 12.27 -5.59
CA GLN A 3 9.87 11.37 -5.02
C GLN A 3 9.41 10.40 -6.10
N MET A 4 9.58 9.10 -5.86
CA MET A 4 9.21 8.05 -6.81
C MET A 4 7.92 7.37 -6.35
N PRO A 5 6.93 7.18 -7.24
CA PRO A 5 5.84 6.26 -6.98
C PRO A 5 6.34 4.82 -7.12
N ILE A 6 6.19 4.02 -6.05
CA ILE A 6 6.49 2.59 -6.07
C ILE A 6 5.22 1.77 -5.79
N TRP A 7 5.14 0.58 -6.37
CA TRP A 7 4.09 -0.38 -6.07
C TRP A 7 4.59 -1.38 -5.04
N ILE A 8 3.92 -1.43 -3.89
CA ILE A 8 4.18 -2.43 -2.85
C ILE A 8 3.08 -3.48 -2.86
N GLN A 9 3.48 -4.73 -2.63
CA GLN A 9 2.55 -5.83 -2.45
C GLN A 9 2.63 -6.29 -1.00
N VAL A 10 1.50 -6.28 -0.29
CA VAL A 10 1.42 -6.69 1.11
C VAL A 10 0.56 -7.94 1.21
N SER A 11 1.17 -9.04 1.64
CA SER A 11 0.57 -10.39 1.65
C SER A 11 0.27 -10.94 3.04
N GLN A 12 0.49 -10.17 4.11
CA GLN A 12 0.41 -10.65 5.51
C GLN A 12 -0.72 -10.02 6.34
N PHE A 13 -1.81 -9.56 5.74
CA PHE A 13 -2.93 -9.02 6.53
C PHE A 13 -3.91 -10.11 6.95
N SER A 14 -4.24 -10.14 8.24
CA SER A 14 -5.50 -10.74 8.71
C SER A 14 -6.65 -10.07 7.95
N LEU A 15 -7.59 -10.88 7.44
CA LEU A 15 -8.71 -10.41 6.62
C LEU A 15 -9.48 -9.25 7.26
N ASP A 16 -9.56 -9.24 8.59
CA ASP A 16 -10.21 -8.21 9.40
C ASP A 16 -9.58 -6.80 9.23
N PHE A 17 -8.30 -6.74 8.87
CA PHE A 17 -7.57 -5.48 8.64
C PHE A 17 -7.46 -5.09 7.16
N PHE A 18 -7.97 -5.90 6.23
CA PHE A 18 -7.94 -5.64 4.79
C PHE A 18 -8.93 -4.54 4.37
N THR A 19 -9.00 -3.43 5.10
CA THR A 19 -9.82 -2.28 4.75
C THR A 19 -8.99 -1.27 3.98
N ARG A 20 -9.63 -0.48 3.10
CA ARG A 20 -8.93 0.64 2.42
C ARG A 20 -8.20 1.55 3.41
N LYS A 21 -8.75 1.76 4.61
CA LYS A 21 -8.10 2.57 5.64
C LYS A 21 -6.89 1.87 6.25
N GLY A 22 -7.00 0.58 6.60
CA GLY A 22 -5.87 -0.22 7.12
C GLY A 22 -4.71 -0.26 6.12
N LEU A 23 -5.00 -0.61 4.87
CA LEU A 23 -3.99 -0.68 3.81
C LEU A 23 -3.31 0.66 3.54
N SER A 24 -4.06 1.77 3.55
CA SER A 24 -3.48 3.11 3.47
C SER A 24 -2.64 3.46 4.70
N TYR A 25 -3.05 3.03 5.88
CA TYR A 25 -2.32 3.27 7.12
C TYR A 25 -0.98 2.53 7.12
N ASP A 26 -0.96 1.25 6.77
CA ASP A 26 0.29 0.48 6.69
C ASP A 26 1.22 1.01 5.58
N ALA A 27 0.64 1.37 4.44
CA ALA A 27 1.38 2.04 3.36
C ALA A 27 1.93 3.41 3.78
N SER A 28 1.28 4.08 4.74
CA SER A 28 1.73 5.38 5.25
C SER A 28 3.04 5.31 6.04
N ALA A 29 3.36 4.14 6.61
CA ALA A 29 4.64 3.90 7.28
C ALA A 29 5.82 3.95 6.30
N LEU A 30 5.59 3.63 5.02
CA LEU A 30 6.61 3.63 3.98
C LEU A 30 6.67 4.96 3.20
N GLY A 31 5.57 5.71 3.12
CA GLY A 31 5.50 6.97 2.39
C GLY A 31 4.07 7.49 2.26
N LYS A 32 3.75 8.26 1.22
CA LYS A 32 2.37 8.73 1.01
C LYS A 32 1.59 7.76 0.11
N PRO A 33 0.56 7.05 0.59
CA PRO A 33 -0.27 6.23 -0.28
C PRO A 33 -0.98 7.11 -1.32
N LEU A 34 -0.90 6.71 -2.59
CA LEU A 34 -1.50 7.41 -3.73
C LEU A 34 -2.69 6.64 -4.28
N TYR A 35 -2.47 5.38 -4.63
CA TYR A 35 -3.45 4.56 -5.35
C TYR A 35 -3.49 3.14 -4.79
N MET A 36 -4.64 2.48 -4.94
CA MET A 36 -4.80 1.05 -4.72
C MET A 36 -5.28 0.42 -6.01
N ASP A 37 -4.85 -0.80 -6.28
CA ASP A 37 -5.35 -1.54 -7.43
C ASP A 37 -6.84 -1.88 -7.25
N GLY A 38 -7.58 -2.01 -8.36
CA GLY A 38 -9.03 -2.24 -8.34
C GLY A 38 -9.43 -3.51 -7.60
N ILE A 39 -8.60 -4.56 -7.66
CA ILE A 39 -8.83 -5.83 -6.97
C ILE A 39 -8.72 -5.64 -5.44
N THR A 40 -7.72 -4.88 -5.00
CA THR A 40 -7.49 -4.54 -3.59
C THR A 40 -8.59 -3.61 -3.07
N ALA A 41 -8.97 -2.59 -3.86
CA ALA A 41 -10.02 -1.65 -3.49
C ALA A 41 -11.40 -2.32 -3.40
N SER A 42 -11.65 -3.32 -4.24
CA SER A 42 -12.90 -4.10 -4.27
C SER A 42 -12.91 -5.26 -3.27
N GLN A 43 -11.79 -5.50 -2.55
CA GLN A 43 -11.62 -6.62 -1.62
C GLN A 43 -11.97 -8.00 -2.23
N GLN A 44 -11.90 -8.13 -3.56
CA GLN A 44 -12.35 -9.32 -4.29
C GLN A 44 -11.36 -10.49 -4.15
N ARG A 45 -10.08 -10.20 -3.88
CA ARG A 45 -9.04 -11.21 -3.73
C ARG A 45 -8.15 -10.85 -2.54
N LEU A 46 -8.37 -11.57 -1.44
CA LEU A 46 -7.75 -11.31 -0.14
C LEU A 46 -6.34 -11.92 0.01
N ALA A 47 -5.75 -12.44 -1.07
CA ALA A 47 -4.43 -13.04 -1.03
C ALA A 47 -3.30 -12.01 -0.89
N PHE A 48 -3.51 -10.78 -1.37
CA PHE A 48 -2.54 -9.68 -1.27
C PHE A 48 -3.19 -8.33 -1.59
N ALA A 49 -2.68 -7.26 -0.98
CA ALA A 49 -2.99 -5.87 -1.33
C ALA A 49 -1.88 -5.28 -2.20
N LYS A 50 -2.24 -4.55 -3.26
CA LYS A 50 -1.29 -3.71 -4.01
C LYS A 50 -1.63 -2.24 -3.79
N VAL A 51 -0.67 -1.51 -3.22
CA VAL A 51 -0.77 -0.07 -2.95
C VAL A 51 0.38 0.64 -3.66
N CYS A 52 0.08 1.73 -4.34
CA CYS A 52 1.07 2.65 -4.87
C CYS A 52 1.39 3.70 -3.81
N VAL A 53 2.66 3.81 -3.42
CA VAL A 53 3.14 4.72 -2.39
C VAL A 53 4.17 5.65 -2.99
N LYS A 54 4.05 6.95 -2.71
CA LYS A 54 5.05 7.94 -3.03
C LYS A 54 6.11 7.94 -1.94
N ILE A 55 7.31 7.48 -2.27
CA ILE A 55 8.44 7.46 -1.34
C ILE A 55 9.44 8.56 -1.70
N VAL A 56 10.17 9.04 -0.70
CA VAL A 56 11.31 9.95 -0.91
C VAL A 56 12.54 9.10 -1.18
N ILE A 57 13.19 9.31 -2.33
CA ILE A 57 14.42 8.60 -2.67
C ILE A 57 15.51 9.12 -1.71
N GLY A 58 16.07 8.21 -0.90
CA GLY A 58 17.04 8.56 0.16
C GLY A 58 16.58 8.19 1.57
N PHE A 59 15.33 7.77 1.76
CA PHE A 59 14.91 7.03 2.95
C PHE A 59 15.49 5.61 2.85
N MET A 60 16.68 5.39 3.43
CA MET A 60 17.19 4.04 3.67
C MET A 60 16.30 3.36 4.71
N ILE A 61 15.77 2.20 4.35
CA ILE A 61 15.08 1.25 5.23
C ILE A 61 16.13 0.23 5.69
#